data_AF-A0A085APP0-F1
#
_entry.id   AF-A0A085APP0-F1
#
_cell.length_a   1.000
_cell.length_b   1.000
_cell.length_c   1.000
_cell.angle_alpha   90.00
_cell.angle_beta   90.00
_cell.angle_gamma   90.00
#
_symmetry.space_group_name_H-M   'P 1'
#
loop_
_entity.id
_entity.type
_entity.pdbx_description
1 polymer ?
#
loop_
_entity_poly.entity_id
_entity_poly.type
_entity_poly.pdbx_seq_one_letter_code
_entity_poly.pdbx_strand_id
1 'polypeptide(L)'
;MLTRDFLMKADCKTAFGSIEESLLWSSEQRAASLAATLACRPDDGPVWIFGYGSLMWNPALDFTESCTGTLVGWHRAFCLRLTAGRGTACQPG
;
A
#
# COMPACT_ATOMS: atom_id res chain seq x y z
N MET A 1 -8.33 -4.79 12.23
CA MET A 1 -7.39 -3.75 11.76
C MET A 1 -6.54 -4.36 10.65
N LEU A 2 -6.26 -3.63 9.57
CA LEU A 2 -5.47 -4.15 8.45
C LEU A 2 -3.99 -4.19 8.81
N THR A 3 -3.49 -5.33 9.29
CA THR A 3 -2.07 -5.50 9.68
C THR A 3 -1.32 -6.35 8.66
N ARG A 4 0.02 -6.37 8.75
CA ARG A 4 0.86 -7.28 7.95
C ARG A 4 0.41 -8.73 8.08
N ASP A 5 0.23 -9.20 9.31
CA ASP A 5 -0.19 -10.57 9.60
C ASP A 5 -1.57 -10.90 9.03
N PHE A 6 -2.48 -9.92 9.07
CA PHE A 6 -3.76 -10.05 8.40
C PHE A 6 -3.56 -10.22 6.89
N LEU A 7 -2.78 -9.35 6.24
CA LEU A 7 -2.55 -9.42 4.79
C LEU A 7 -1.88 -10.73 4.34
N MET A 8 -1.02 -11.31 5.18
CA MET A 8 -0.38 -12.60 4.86
C MET A 8 -1.31 -13.80 4.97
N LYS A 9 -2.35 -13.71 5.82
CA LYS A 9 -3.27 -14.82 6.11
C LYS A 9 -4.62 -14.64 5.42
N ALA A 10 -4.97 -13.42 5.04
CA ALA A 10 -6.28 -13.09 4.53
C ALA A 10 -6.41 -13.43 3.06
N ASP A 11 -7.56 -14.01 2.71
CA ASP A 11 -8.07 -13.91 1.36
C ASP A 11 -8.59 -12.49 1.15
N CYS A 12 -7.85 -11.69 0.38
CA CYS A 12 -8.20 -10.30 0.12
C CYS A 12 -9.57 -10.16 -0.57
N LYS A 13 -10.06 -11.19 -1.28
CA LYS A 13 -11.39 -11.18 -1.91
C LYS A 13 -12.53 -11.17 -0.89
N THR A 14 -12.32 -11.76 0.29
CA THR A 14 -13.36 -11.85 1.33
C THR A 14 -13.15 -10.82 2.44
N ALA A 15 -11.91 -10.38 2.67
CA ALA A 15 -11.54 -9.43 3.70
C ALA A 15 -12.09 -8.00 3.54
N PHE A 16 -12.37 -7.58 2.31
CA PHE A 16 -12.70 -6.18 1.97
C PHE A 16 -14.07 -5.99 1.34
N GLY A 17 -14.92 -7.02 1.37
CA GLY A 17 -16.19 -7.03 0.63
C GLY A 17 -15.97 -7.14 -0.88
N SER A 18 -16.96 -6.72 -1.66
CA SER A 18 -16.88 -6.73 -3.12
C SER A 18 -15.88 -5.69 -3.62
N ILE A 19 -14.65 -6.13 -3.89
CA ILE A 19 -13.66 -5.34 -4.62
C ILE A 19 -13.90 -5.53 -6.13
N GLU A 20 -13.79 -4.45 -6.90
CA GLU A 20 -13.77 -4.53 -8.37
C GLU A 20 -12.63 -5.45 -8.83
N GLU A 21 -12.93 -6.49 -9.61
CA GLU A 21 -11.95 -7.53 -9.95
C GLU A 21 -10.76 -6.97 -10.75
N SER A 22 -10.94 -5.86 -11.46
CA SER A 22 -9.87 -5.12 -12.15
C SER A 22 -8.78 -4.58 -11.20
N LEU A 23 -9.09 -4.38 -9.91
CA LEU A 23 -8.16 -3.91 -8.89
C LEU A 23 -7.37 -5.05 -8.25
N LEU A 24 -7.73 -6.31 -8.52
CA LEU A 24 -7.08 -7.47 -7.95
C LEU A 24 -5.98 -7.98 -8.89
N TRP A 25 -4.73 -7.73 -8.53
CA TRP A 25 -3.59 -8.28 -9.25
C TRP A 25 -3.28 -9.70 -8.81
N SER A 26 -2.91 -10.54 -9.77
CA SER A 26 -2.36 -11.87 -9.50
C SER A 26 -1.04 -11.77 -8.74
N SER A 27 -0.59 -12.88 -8.17
CA SER A 27 0.73 -12.94 -7.51
C SER A 27 1.87 -12.64 -8.49
N GLU A 28 1.75 -13.08 -9.74
CA GLU A 28 2.73 -12.87 -10.80
C GLU A 28 2.77 -11.40 -11.24
N GLN A 29 1.60 -10.75 -11.39
CA GLN A 29 1.53 -9.32 -11.71
C GLN A 29 2.17 -8.46 -10.61
N ARG A 30 1.90 -8.79 -9.34
CA ARG A 30 2.52 -8.10 -8.19
C ARG A 30 4.04 -8.30 -8.17
N ALA A 31 4.51 -9.53 -8.39
CA ALA A 31 5.93 -9.84 -8.45
C ALA A 31 6.64 -9.11 -9.61
N ALA A 32 6.02 -9.08 -10.79
CA ALA A 32 6.56 -8.38 -11.95
C ALA A 32 6.62 -6.86 -11.72
N SER A 33 5.57 -6.26 -11.14
CA SER A 33 5.58 -4.84 -10.77
C SER A 33 6.65 -4.50 -9.75
N LEU A 34 6.85 -5.36 -8.74
CA LEU A 34 7.92 -5.18 -7.76
C LEU A 34 9.29 -5.25 -8.42
N ALA A 35 9.54 -6.27 -9.25
CA ALA A 35 10.80 -6.43 -9.97
C ALA A 35 11.09 -5.23 -10.88
N ALA A 36 10.09 -4.73 -11.62
CA ALA A 36 10.24 -3.56 -12.48
C ALA A 36 10.55 -2.29 -11.67
N THR A 37 9.87 -2.09 -10.55
CA THR A 37 10.13 -0.94 -9.65
C THR A 37 11.55 -0.99 -9.09
N LEU A 38 11.99 -2.17 -8.65
CA LEU A 38 13.33 -2.38 -8.12
C LEU A 38 14.41 -2.29 -9.20
N ALA A 39 14.11 -2.57 -10.46
CA ALA A 39 15.08 -2.42 -11.56
C ALA A 39 15.36 -0.94 -11.91
N CYS A 40 14.44 -0.03 -11.59
CA CYS A 40 14.60 1.41 -11.83
C CYS A 40 15.33 2.16 -10.70
N ARG A 41 15.74 1.45 -9.64
CA ARG A 41 16.45 2.08 -8.52
C ARG A 41 17.79 2.68 -8.98
N PRO A 42 18.23 3.80 -8.40
CA PRO A 42 19.45 4.48 -8.82
C PRO A 42 20.72 3.67 -8.53
N ASP A 43 20.70 2.81 -7.50
CA ASP A 43 21.82 1.98 -7.09
C ASP A 43 21.33 0.68 -6.42
N ASP A 44 22.25 -0.24 -6.15
CA ASP A 44 21.94 -1.51 -5.48
C ASP A 44 21.72 -1.39 -3.95
N GLY A 45 21.57 -0.17 -3.44
CA GLY A 45 21.39 0.13 -2.03
C GLY A 45 20.00 -0.19 -1.46
N PRO A 46 19.79 0.10 -0.16
CA PRO A 46 18.52 -0.07 0.51
C PRO A 46 17.40 0.77 -0.12
N VAL A 47 16.17 0.22 -0.12
CA VAL A 47 14.99 0.93 -0.62
C VAL A 47 14.29 1.66 0.52
N TRP A 48 14.10 2.96 0.35
CA TRP A 48 13.33 3.79 1.26
C TRP A 48 11.89 3.96 0.76
N ILE A 49 10.93 3.76 1.66
CA ILE A 49 9.50 3.99 1.38
C ILE A 49 9.06 5.23 2.16
N PHE A 50 8.58 6.26 1.46
CA PHE A 50 8.03 7.45 2.09
C PHE A 50 6.56 7.23 2.49
N GLY A 51 6.31 7.00 3.77
CA GLY A 51 4.95 6.86 4.30
C GLY A 51 4.27 8.21 4.54
N TYR A 52 3.17 8.49 3.84
CA TYR A 52 2.39 9.74 3.99
C TYR A 52 0.95 9.54 4.49
N GLY A 53 0.55 8.30 4.79
CA GLY A 53 -0.80 7.91 5.21
C GLY A 53 -0.78 6.83 6.29
N SER A 54 -1.56 5.76 6.11
CA SER A 54 -1.66 4.65 7.09
C SER A 54 -0.31 4.02 7.44
N LEU A 55 0.62 3.96 6.50
CA LEU A 55 1.96 3.41 6.70
C LEU A 55 2.76 4.11 7.80
N MET A 56 2.46 5.40 8.08
CA MET A 56 3.12 6.13 9.18
C MET A 56 2.83 5.51 10.56
N TRP A 57 1.68 4.85 10.70
CA TRP A 57 1.19 4.30 11.97
C TRP A 57 1.13 2.78 11.98
N ASN A 58 1.02 2.17 10.81
CA ASN A 58 0.95 0.73 10.62
C ASN A 58 1.60 0.37 9.27
N PRO A 59 2.94 0.16 9.27
CA PRO A 59 3.73 -0.04 8.05
C PRO A 59 3.32 -1.26 7.23
N ALA A 60 2.68 -2.26 7.86
CA ALA A 60 2.24 -3.50 7.21
C ALA A 60 3.35 -4.26 6.43
N LEU A 61 4.62 -4.01 6.76
CA LEU A 61 5.81 -4.61 6.17
C LEU A 61 6.93 -4.66 7.22
N ASP A 62 7.94 -5.50 6.97
CA ASP A 62 9.15 -5.56 7.80
C ASP A 62 10.16 -4.54 7.29
N PHE A 63 10.74 -3.75 8.21
CA PHE A 63 11.75 -2.76 7.90
C PHE A 63 12.84 -2.77 8.97
N THR A 64 14.05 -2.38 8.58
CA THR A 64 15.22 -2.33 9.47
C THR A 64 15.47 -0.94 10.03
N GLU A 65 14.97 0.10 9.36
CA GLU A 65 15.20 1.49 9.74
C GLU A 65 13.97 2.36 9.40
N SER A 66 13.68 3.34 10.25
CA SER A 66 12.67 4.37 10.01
C SER A 66 13.21 5.74 10.41
N CYS A 67 13.01 6.75 9.56
CA CYS A 67 13.37 8.13 9.86
C CYS A 67 12.21 9.08 9.53
N THR A 68 12.19 10.24 10.17
CA THR A 68 11.26 11.31 9.78
C THR A 68 11.79 12.00 8.53
N GLY A 69 10.97 12.08 7.48
CA GLY A 69 11.31 12.76 6.24
C GLY A 69 10.27 13.83 5.87
N THR A 70 10.71 14.85 5.15
CA THR A 70 9.81 15.86 4.54
C THR A 70 9.97 15.81 3.02
N LEU A 71 8.86 15.63 2.31
CA LEU A 71 8.85 15.64 0.85
C LEU A 71 8.49 17.05 0.35
N VAL A 72 9.51 17.83 -0.02
CA VAL A 72 9.34 19.22 -0.45
C VAL A 72 8.63 19.29 -1.81
N GLY A 73 7.73 20.26 -1.98
CA GLY A 73 6.97 20.46 -3.21
C GLY A 73 5.71 19.59 -3.34
N TRP A 74 5.45 18.73 -2.35
CA TRP A 74 4.26 17.87 -2.32
C TRP A 74 3.32 18.27 -1.18
N HIS A 75 2.02 18.11 -1.41
CA HIS A 75 0.98 18.40 -0.43
C HIS A 75 0.08 17.17 -0.23
N ARG A 76 -0.22 16.84 1.02
CA ARG A 76 -1.15 15.76 1.35
C ARG A 76 -2.59 16.28 1.36
N ALA A 77 -3.42 15.77 0.46
CA ALA A 77 -4.85 16.03 0.45
C ALA A 77 -5.64 14.71 0.53
N PHE A 78 -6.82 14.74 1.17
CA PHE A 78 -7.75 13.62 1.22
C PHE A 78 -8.67 13.67 -0.02
N CYS A 79 -8.07 13.56 -1.20
CA CYS A 79 -8.76 13.56 -2.50
C CYS A 79 -8.93 12.15 -3.09
N LEU A 80 -8.70 11.12 -2.29
CA LEU A 80 -8.94 9.73 -2.65
C LEU A 80 -10.38 9.35 -2.30
N ARG A 81 -11.06 8.64 -3.19
CA ARG A 81 -12.38 8.06 -2.91
C ARG A 81 -12.20 6.61 -2.49
N LEU A 82 -12.57 6.27 -1.25
CA LEU A 82 -12.39 4.93 -0.72
C LEU A 82 -13.71 4.15 -0.72
N THR A 83 -13.81 3.14 -1.57
CA THR A 83 -14.99 2.26 -1.66
C THR A 83 -14.88 0.98 -0.82
N ALA A 84 -13.72 0.77 -0.18
CA ALA A 84 -13.46 -0.34 0.74
C ALA A 84 -12.57 0.11 1.92
N GLY A 85 -12.58 -0.66 3.00
CA GLY A 85 -11.75 -0.41 4.19
C GLY A 85 -12.29 0.72 5.08
N ARG A 86 -12.02 1.99 4.74
CA ARG A 86 -12.52 3.17 5.49
C ARG A 86 -13.81 3.75 4.90
N GLY A 87 -14.40 3.05 3.95
CA GLY A 87 -15.68 3.37 3.32
C GLY A 87 -16.28 2.12 2.73
N THR A 88 -17.44 2.28 2.09
CA THR A 88 -18.14 1.22 1.36
C THR A 88 -18.48 1.70 -0.04
N ALA A 89 -18.89 0.79 -0.94
CA ALA A 89 -19.35 1.18 -2.27
C ALA A 89 -20.52 2.17 -2.23
N CYS A 90 -21.46 2.00 -1.29
CA CYS A 90 -22.63 2.86 -1.13
C CYS A 90 -22.35 4.17 -0.36
N GLN A 91 -21.38 4.15 0.56
CA GLN A 91 -20.94 5.32 1.32
C GLN A 91 -19.41 5.37 1.31
N PRO A 92 -18.83 5.96 0.25
CA PRO A 92 -17.38 6.10 0.15
C PRO A 92 -16.82 6.99 1.24
N GLY A 93 -15.60 6.66 1.69
CA GLY A 93 -14.78 7.51 2.54
C GLY A 93 -13.86 8.42 1.74
#